data_AF-A0A3R9FD37-F1
#
_entry.id   AF-A0A3R9FD37-F1
#
_cell.length_a   1.000
_cell.length_b   1.000
_cell.length_c   1.000
_cell.angle_alpha   90.00
_cell.angle_beta   90.00
_cell.angle_gamma   90.00
#
_symmetry.space_group_name_H-M   'P 1'
#
loop_
_entity.id
_entity.type
_entity.pdbx_description
1 polymer ?
#
loop_
_entity_poly.entity_id
_entity_poly.type
_entity_poly.pdbx_seq_one_letter_code
_entity_poly.pdbx_strand_id
1 'polypeptide(L)'
;MTDAIQDEIIREFDGLEWLDRYDLLITSAKELEPMDEDSRTDENTISGCQSRVWIQSYKRDGKLNFNLDSDAMITKGIMALLLRVVNN
;
A
#
# COMPACT_ATOMS: atom_id res chain seq x y z
N MET A 1 13.82 14.59 -10.25
CA MET A 1 13.02 13.35 -10.13
C MET A 1 11.76 13.76 -9.42
N THR A 2 10.73 14.13 -10.17
CA THR A 2 9.37 14.26 -9.64
C THR A 2 8.58 13.20 -10.34
N ASP A 3 8.21 12.17 -9.60
CA ASP A 3 7.29 11.15 -10.08
C ASP A 3 5.90 11.77 -10.13
N ALA A 4 5.28 11.80 -11.31
CA ALA A 4 4.00 12.48 -11.51
C ALA A 4 2.90 11.93 -10.57
N ILE A 5 2.96 10.65 -10.22
CA ILE A 5 2.02 10.01 -9.29
C ILE A 5 2.29 10.47 -7.86
N GLN A 6 3.57 10.61 -7.48
CA GLN A 6 3.92 11.15 -6.17
C GLN A 6 3.41 12.60 -6.01
N ASP A 7 3.57 13.44 -7.04
CA ASP A 7 3.06 14.82 -7.03
C ASP A 7 1.52 14.87 -6.95
N GLU A 8 0.83 13.94 -7.59
CA GLU A 8 -0.62 13.78 -7.47
C GLU A 8 -1.04 13.41 -6.04
N ILE A 9 -0.42 12.40 -5.44
CA ILE A 9 -0.67 11.99 -4.05
C ILE A 9 -0.41 13.18 -3.10
N ILE A 10 0.68 13.92 -3.28
CA ILE A 10 0.97 15.09 -2.44
C ILE A 10 -0.17 16.12 -2.54
N ARG A 11 -0.70 16.38 -3.74
CA ARG A 11 -1.82 17.33 -3.93
C ARG A 11 -3.13 16.82 -3.35
N GLU A 12 -3.40 15.51 -3.42
CA GLU A 12 -4.59 14.90 -2.79
C GLU A 12 -4.61 15.14 -1.28
N PHE A 13 -3.45 15.09 -0.63
CA PHE A 13 -3.30 15.29 0.81
C PHE A 13 -3.12 16.77 1.23
N ASP A 14 -2.80 17.65 0.27
CA ASP A 14 -2.57 19.07 0.55
C ASP A 14 -3.87 19.76 0.99
N GLY A 15 -3.78 20.60 2.03
CA GLY A 15 -4.94 21.30 2.60
C GLY A 15 -5.94 20.42 3.37
N LEU A 16 -5.76 19.09 3.45
CA LEU A 16 -6.60 18.23 4.28
C LEU A 16 -6.28 18.41 5.77
N GLU A 17 -7.33 18.47 6.60
CA GLU A 17 -7.22 18.39 8.04
C GLU A 17 -6.85 16.96 8.48
N TRP A 18 -6.41 16.83 9.73
CA TRP A 18 -5.88 15.57 10.26
C TRP A 18 -6.83 14.37 10.10
N LEU A 19 -8.12 14.56 10.38
CA LEU A 19 -9.13 13.51 10.24
C LEU A 19 -9.35 13.13 8.78
N ASP A 20 -9.38 14.11 7.87
CA ASP A 20 -9.57 13.86 6.45
C ASP A 20 -8.38 13.09 5.84
N ARG A 21 -7.15 13.38 6.30
CA ARG A 21 -5.96 12.59 5.92
C ARG A 21 -6.08 11.14 6.36
N TYR A 22 -6.63 10.90 7.55
CA TYR A 22 -6.88 9.55 8.03
C TYR A 22 -7.94 8.82 7.23
N ASP A 23 -9.05 9.49 6.94
CA ASP A 23 -10.13 8.92 6.13
C ASP A 23 -9.66 8.60 4.71
N LEU A 24 -8.79 9.45 4.14
CA LEU A 24 -8.16 9.19 2.85
C LEU A 24 -7.25 7.95 2.91
N LEU A 25 -6.41 7.80 3.94
CA LEU A 25 -5.59 6.58 4.11
C LEU A 25 -6.44 5.32 4.25
N ILE A 26 -7.53 5.38 5.03
CA ILE A 26 -8.46 4.25 5.18
C ILE A 26 -9.14 3.92 3.85
N THR A 27 -9.45 4.95 3.05
CA THR A 27 -10.04 4.76 1.72
C THR A 27 -9.04 4.11 0.77
N SER A 28 -7.79 4.59 0.71
CA SER A 28 -6.73 3.98 -0.08
C SER A 28 -6.46 2.52 0.32
N ALA A 29 -6.56 2.19 1.62
CA ALA A 29 -6.42 0.81 2.09
C ALA A 29 -7.43 -0.17 1.46
N LYS A 30 -8.62 0.32 1.08
CA LYS A 30 -9.68 -0.48 0.45
C LYS A 30 -9.45 -0.72 -1.04
N GLU A 31 -8.53 0.01 -1.65
CA GLU A 31 -8.15 -0.17 -3.07
C GLU A 31 -7.20 -1.36 -3.25
N LEU A 32 -6.58 -1.85 -2.17
CA LEU A 32 -5.76 -3.04 -2.21
C LEU A 32 -6.60 -4.26 -2.51
N GLU A 33 -6.14 -5.05 -3.49
CA GLU A 33 -6.69 -6.39 -3.71
C GLU A 33 -6.50 -7.24 -2.44
N PRO A 34 -7.51 -8.02 -2.04
CA PRO A 34 -7.37 -8.95 -0.93
C PRO A 34 -6.22 -9.94 -1.19
N MET A 35 -5.41 -10.17 -0.16
CA MET A 35 -4.40 -11.23 -0.20
C MET A 35 -5.04 -12.57 0.14
N ASP A 36 -4.77 -13.60 -0.67
CA ASP A 36 -5.17 -14.96 -0.39
C ASP A 36 -4.60 -15.43 0.96
N GLU A 37 -5.40 -16.17 1.74
CA GLU A 37 -4.98 -16.61 3.08
C GLU A 37 -3.70 -17.47 3.04
N ASP A 38 -3.56 -18.31 2.02
CA ASP A 38 -2.37 -19.14 1.81
C ASP A 38 -1.10 -18.32 1.51
N SER A 39 -1.25 -17.05 1.13
CA SER A 39 -0.12 -16.14 0.89
C SER A 39 0.32 -15.37 2.15
N ARG A 40 -0.42 -15.47 3.26
CA ARG A 40 -0.04 -14.87 4.56
C ARG A 40 0.92 -15.78 5.33
N THR A 41 2.09 -16.03 4.76
CA THR A 41 3.13 -16.89 5.33
C THR A 41 4.24 -16.08 6.00
N ASP A 42 5.04 -16.74 6.86
CA ASP A 42 6.23 -16.13 7.47
C ASP A 42 7.27 -15.72 6.41
N GLU A 43 7.35 -16.44 5.28
CA GLU A 43 8.24 -16.11 4.16
C GLU A 43 7.87 -14.78 3.48
N ASN A 44 6.57 -14.47 3.41
CA ASN A 44 6.06 -13.22 2.86
C ASN A 44 6.03 -12.10 3.91
N THR A 45 6.47 -12.33 5.15
CA THR A 45 6.36 -11.34 6.22
C THR A 45 7.52 -10.34 6.21
N ILE A 46 7.22 -9.05 6.32
CA ILE A 46 8.23 -8.00 6.54
C ILE A 46 8.47 -7.83 8.03
N SER A 47 9.73 -7.97 8.46
CA SER A 47 10.13 -7.75 9.86
C SER A 47 10.43 -6.29 10.15
N GLY A 48 10.27 -5.88 11.42
CA GLY A 48 10.58 -4.52 11.89
C GLY A 48 9.40 -3.55 11.91
N CYS A 49 8.22 -3.96 11.44
CA CYS A 49 6.97 -3.20 11.60
C CYS A 49 6.30 -3.52 12.94
N GLN A 50 5.63 -2.54 13.55
CA GLN A 50 4.81 -2.76 14.75
C GLN A 50 3.56 -3.60 14.42
N SER A 51 2.98 -3.39 13.24
CA SER A 51 1.95 -4.23 12.64
C SER A 51 2.59 -5.35 11.82
N ARG A 52 1.88 -6.46 11.63
CA ARG A 52 2.31 -7.48 10.67
C ARG A 52 2.04 -6.98 9.26
N VAL A 53 2.99 -7.21 8.38
CA VAL A 53 2.93 -6.85 6.97
C VAL A 53 3.32 -8.05 6.15
N TRP A 54 2.51 -8.39 5.17
CA TRP A 54 2.77 -9.43 4.19
C TRP A 54 2.96 -8.82 2.80
N ILE A 55 3.95 -9.32 2.07
CA ILE A 55 4.26 -8.96 0.70
C ILE A 55 4.51 -10.21 -0.12
N GLN A 56 3.77 -10.36 -1.21
CA GLN A 56 4.04 -11.36 -2.23
C GLN A 56 4.32 -10.62 -3.54
N SER A 57 5.47 -10.92 -4.15
CA SER A 57 5.81 -10.38 -5.46
C SER A 57 5.61 -11.44 -6.53
N TYR A 58 5.10 -11.05 -7.69
CA TYR A 58 4.89 -11.95 -8.82
C TYR A 58 5.09 -11.20 -10.13
N LYS A 59 5.43 -11.92 -11.21
CA LYS A 59 5.53 -11.32 -12.54
C LYS A 59 4.26 -11.58 -13.34
N ARG A 60 3.72 -10.53 -13.94
CA ARG A 60 2.57 -10.58 -14.86
C ARG A 60 2.85 -9.65 -16.02
N ASP A 61 2.68 -10.14 -17.24
CA ASP A 61 2.94 -9.37 -18.48
C ASP A 61 4.33 -8.72 -18.54
N GLY A 62 5.34 -9.42 -18.03
CA GLY A 62 6.73 -8.94 -17.98
C GLY A 62 7.01 -7.88 -16.90
N LYS A 63 5.99 -7.44 -16.15
CA LYS A 63 6.11 -6.49 -15.05
C LYS A 63 6.12 -7.19 -13.70
N LEU A 64 6.92 -6.68 -12.77
CA LEU A 64 6.85 -7.08 -11.36
C LEU A 64 5.60 -6.44 -10.77
N ASN A 65 4.81 -7.24 -10.06
CA ASN A 65 3.61 -6.84 -9.35
C ASN A 65 3.72 -7.29 -7.90
N PHE A 66 2.93 -6.66 -7.04
CA PHE A 66 2.95 -6.94 -5.60
C PHE A 66 1.52 -7.09 -5.09
N ASN A 67 1.29 -8.13 -4.30
CA ASN A 67 0.13 -8.28 -3.43
C ASN A 67 0.58 -8.01 -1.99
N LEU A 68 -0.15 -7.15 -1.28
CA LEU A 68 0.27 -6.51 -0.05
C LEU A 68 -0.86 -6.52 0.97
N ASP A 69 -0.56 -6.91 2.22
CA ASP A 69 -1.56 -6.90 3.29
C ASP A 69 -0.95 -6.57 4.66
N SER A 70 -1.78 -6.10 5.59
CA SER A 70 -1.37 -5.82 6.97
C SER A 70 -2.55 -5.96 7.94
N ASP A 71 -2.28 -6.31 9.19
CA ASP A 71 -3.30 -6.33 10.24
C ASP A 71 -3.67 -4.93 10.77
N ALA A 72 -3.01 -3.88 10.29
CA ALA A 72 -3.31 -2.49 10.62
C ALA A 72 -3.82 -1.71 9.41
N MET A 73 -5.02 -1.12 9.53
CA MET A 73 -5.68 -0.38 8.45
C MET A 73 -4.84 0.80 7.94
N ILE A 74 -4.17 1.54 8.84
CA ILE A 74 -3.32 2.67 8.45
C ILE A 74 -2.09 2.20 7.68
N THR A 75 -1.48 1.08 8.10
CA THR A 75 -0.35 0.49 7.39
C THR A 75 -0.78 0.06 5.99
N LYS A 76 -1.96 -0.56 5.83
CA LYS A 76 -2.54 -0.87 4.51
C LYS A 76 -2.72 0.38 3.65
N GLY A 77 -3.19 1.48 4.22
CA GLY A 77 -3.34 2.76 3.52
C GLY A 77 -2.02 3.27 2.96
N ILE A 78 -0.97 3.28 3.77
CA ILE A 78 0.38 3.69 3.33
C ILE A 78 0.92 2.76 2.24
N MET A 79 0.72 1.45 2.38
CA MET A 79 1.11 0.45 1.38
C MET A 79 0.42 0.66 0.03
N ALA A 80 -0.87 1.04 0.04
CA ALA A 80 -1.61 1.40 -1.18
C ALA A 80 -0.99 2.60 -1.90
N LEU A 81 -0.63 3.65 -1.16
CA LEU A 81 0.05 4.81 -1.73
C LEU A 81 1.43 4.43 -2.32
N LEU A 82 2.19 3.57 -1.62
CA LEU A 82 3.46 3.08 -2.13
C LEU A 82 3.28 2.30 -3.43
N LEU A 83 2.27 1.42 -3.52
CA LEU A 83 1.99 0.67 -4.75
C LEU A 83 1.65 1.57 -5.93
N ARG A 84 0.88 2.64 -5.72
CA ARG A 84 0.62 3.64 -6.76
C ARG A 84 1.91 4.21 -7.34
N VAL A 85 2.91 4.45 -6.50
CA VAL A 85 4.21 5.00 -6.94
C VAL A 85 5.09 3.94 -7.61
N VAL A 86 5.17 2.72 -7.07
CA VAL A 86 6.15 1.71 -7.53
C VAL A 86 5.67 0.82 -8.67
N ASN A 87 4.35 0.66 -8.85
CA ASN A 87 3.76 -0.39 -9.69
C ASN A 87 3.14 0.17 -10.97
N ASN A 88 3.97 0.85 -11.79
CA ASN A 88 3.57 1.55 -13.03
C ASN A 88 3.81 0.71 -14.31
#